data_AF-I9R166-F1
#
_entry.id   AF-I9R166-F1
#
_cell.length_a   1.000
_cell.length_b   1.000
_cell.length_c   1.000
_cell.angle_alpha   90.00
_cell.angle_beta   90.00
_cell.angle_gamma   90.00
#
_symmetry.space_group_name_H-M   'P 1'
#
loop_
_entity.id
_entity.type
_entity.pdbx_description
1 polymer ?
#
loop_
_entity_poly.entity_id
_entity_poly.type
_entity_poly.pdbx_seq_one_letter_code
_entity_poly.pdbx_strand_id
1 'polypeptide(L)' 'MKTIELPIKRGDRVWVKVYNERNGSFTSRMAEVISILQMYVSGADVPYVALRYLDDRSYGCIPYEQVTEVCDESFSE' A
#
# COMPACT_ATOMS: atom_id res chain seq x y z
N MET A 1 -22.22 -1.49 -2.02
CA MET A 1 -20.84 -1.90 -1.71
C MET A 1 -20.61 -1.62 -0.24
N LYS A 2 -20.12 -2.59 0.55
CA LYS A 2 -19.73 -2.32 1.94
C LYS A 2 -18.35 -1.68 1.92
N THR A 3 -18.21 -0.52 2.56
CA THR A 3 -16.91 0.13 2.75
C THR A 3 -16.01 -0.77 3.60
N ILE A 4 -14.82 -1.08 3.10
CA ILE A 4 -13.80 -1.82 3.85
C ILE A 4 -13.07 -0.82 4.76
N GLU A 5 -13.14 -1.02 6.07
CA GLU A 5 -12.37 -0.24 7.04
C GLU A 5 -10.98 -0.89 7.20
N LEU A 6 -9.94 -0.14 6.83
CA LEU A 6 -8.55 -0.55 6.99
C LEU A 6 -7.88 0.34 8.04
N PRO A 7 -6.91 -0.17 8.82
CA PRO A 7 -6.14 0.61 9.78
C PRO A 7 -5.05 1.48 9.08
N ILE A 8 -5.37 2.01 7.90
CA ILE A 8 -4.55 2.97 7.15
C ILE A 8 -5.47 4.04 6.56
N LYS A 9 -4.91 5.23 6.32
CA LYS A 9 -5.61 6.35 5.68
C LYS A 9 -4.66 7.12 4.76
N ARG A 10 -5.25 7.98 3.92
CA ARG A 10 -4.47 8.91 3.09
C ARG A 10 -3.49 9.72 3.94
N GLY A 11 -2.25 9.80 3.50
CA GLY A 11 -1.15 10.49 4.16
C GLY A 11 -0.28 9.59 5.05
N ASP A 12 -0.76 8.39 5.42
CA ASP A 12 0.04 7.45 6.19
C ASP A 12 1.26 7.01 5.38
N ARG A 13 2.40 6.86 6.08
CA ARG A 13 3.60 6.25 5.53
C ARG A 13 3.58 4.77 5.87
N VAL A 14 3.84 3.94 4.88
CA VAL A 14 3.76 2.49 5.00
C VAL A 14 4.99 1.82 4.37
N TRP A 15 5.41 0.71 4.96
CA TRP A 15 6.28 -0.25 4.29
C TRP A 15 5.43 -1.21 3.46
N VAL A 16 5.85 -1.44 2.22
CA VAL A 16 5.16 -2.34 1.30
C VAL A 16 6.13 -3.32 0.66
N LYS A 17 5.68 -4.55 0.42
CA LYS A 17 6.41 -5.55 -0.36
C LYS A 17 5.98 -5.50 -1.82
N VAL A 18 6.86 -5.03 -2.70
CA VAL A 18 6.62 -4.99 -4.14
C VAL A 18 7.24 -6.21 -4.79
N TYR A 19 6.45 -6.93 -5.58
CA TYR A 19 6.93 -8.04 -6.39
C TYR A 19 7.60 -7.52 -7.66
N ASN A 20 8.83 -7.98 -7.92
CA ASN A 20 9.55 -7.71 -9.14
C ASN A 20 9.36 -8.89 -10.11
N GLU A 21 8.48 -8.72 -11.09
CA GLU A 21 8.19 -9.74 -12.10
C GLU A 21 9.41 -10.15 -12.93
N ARG A 22 10.43 -9.27 -13.07
CA ARG A 22 11.61 -9.56 -13.90
C ARG A 22 12.51 -10.63 -13.30
N ASN A 23 12.61 -10.71 -11.97
CA ASN A 23 13.51 -11.63 -11.28
C ASN A 23 12.81 -12.47 -10.20
N GLY A 24 11.50 -12.32 -10.03
CA GLY A 24 10.71 -13.09 -9.09
C GLY A 24 10.96 -12.77 -7.62
N SER A 25 11.62 -11.65 -7.30
CA SER A 25 11.92 -11.28 -5.92
C SER A 25 10.94 -10.25 -5.35
N PHE A 26 10.85 -10.19 -4.03
CA PHE A 26 10.15 -9.12 -3.32
C PHE A 26 11.16 -8.10 -2.80
N THR A 27 10.82 -6.82 -2.92
CA THR A 27 11.59 -5.72 -2.34
C THR A 27 10.69 -4.88 -1.44
N SER A 28 11.19 -4.51 -0.26
CA SER A 28 10.49 -3.58 0.64
C SER A 28 10.72 -2.14 0.19
N ARG A 29 9.64 -1.36 0.11
CA ARG A 29 9.70 0.07 -0.22
C ARG A 29 8.84 0.87 0.74
N MET A 30 9.30 2.06 1.09
CA MET A 30 8.50 3.02 1.84
C MET A 30 7.62 3.81 0.88
N ALA A 31 6.35 3.99 1.21
CA ALA A 31 5.40 4.71 0.39
C ALA A 31 4.41 5.53 1.23
N GLU A 32 3.83 6.56 0.62
CA GLU A 32 2.73 7.33 1.19
C GLU A 32 1.40 6.88 0.58
N VAL A 33 0.39 6.64 1.43
CA VAL A 33 -0.97 6.29 1.00
C VAL A 33 -1.65 7.50 0.36
N ILE A 34 -2.09 7.34 -0.88
CA ILE A 34 -2.84 8.36 -1.63
C ILE A 34 -4.34 8.11 -1.53
N SER A 35 -4.75 6.84 -1.66
CA SER A 35 -6.16 6.44 -1.64
C SER A 35 -6.30 4.96 -1.33
N ILE A 36 -7.46 4.58 -0.80
CA ILE A 36 -7.89 3.18 -0.65
C ILE A 36 -8.98 2.96 -1.70
N LEU A 37 -8.85 1.88 -2.46
CA LEU A 37 -9.74 1.50 -3.55
C LEU A 37 -10.31 0.12 -3.26
N GLN A 38 -11.59 -0.11 -3.55
CA GLN A 38 -12.18 -1.43 -3.54
C GLN A 38 -12.27 -1.92 -4.97
N MET A 39 -11.50 -2.95 -5.30
CA MET A 39 -11.45 -3.53 -6.65
C MET A 39 -12.09 -4.91 -6.65
N TYR A 40 -12.89 -5.21 -7.67
CA TYR A 40 -13.47 -6.53 -7.85
C TYR A 40 -12.48 -7.41 -8.64
N VAL A 41 -11.82 -8.35 -7.97
CA VAL A 41 -10.79 -9.21 -8.55
C VAL A 41 -11.16 -10.66 -8.29
N SER A 42 -11.20 -11.47 -9.35
CA SER A 42 -11.46 -12.92 -9.28
C SER A 42 -12.71 -13.31 -8.48
N GLY A 43 -13.77 -12.50 -8.52
CA GLY A 43 -15.02 -12.79 -7.83
C GLY A 43 -15.13 -12.26 -6.40
N ALA A 44 -14.13 -11.50 -5.92
CA ALA A 44 -14.10 -10.94 -4.58
C ALA A 44 -13.83 -9.43 -4.59
N ASP A 45 -14.41 -8.72 -3.63
CA ASP A 45 -14.03 -7.34 -3.31
C ASP A 45 -12.70 -7.35 -2.56
N VAL A 46 -11.65 -6.83 -3.20
CA VAL A 46 -10.29 -6.78 -2.65
C VAL A 46 -9.89 -5.31 -2.40
N PRO A 47 -9.43 -4.96 -1.19
CA PRO A 47 -8.90 -3.65 -0.92
C PRO A 47 -7.52 -3.47 -1.59
N TYR A 48 -7.41 -2.42 -2.41
CA TYR A 48 -6.17 -1.95 -3.01
C TYR A 48 -5.78 -0.60 -2.43
N VAL A 49 -4.48 -0.33 -2.39
CA VAL A 49 -3.90 0.89 -1.87
C VAL A 49 -3.14 1.59 -3.00
N ALA A 50 -3.59 2.79 -3.35
CA ALA A 50 -2.86 3.67 -4.24
C ALA A 50 -1.78 4.42 -3.44
N LEU A 51 -0.56 4.41 -3.95
CA LEU A 51 0.66 4.78 -3.22
C LEU A 51 1.56 5.69 -4.05
N ARG A 52 2.33 6.54 -3.37
CA ARG A 52 3.53 7.20 -3.90
C ARG A 52 4.76 6.66 -3.20
N TYR A 53 5.65 5.98 -3.93
CA TYR A 53 6.92 5.50 -3.37
C TYR A 53 7.83 6.68 -3.03
N LEU A 54 8.51 6.62 -1.88
CA LEU A 54 9.30 7.76 -1.37
C LEU A 54 10.72 7.82 -1.97
N ASP A 55 11.25 6.70 -2.42
CA ASP A 55 12.59 6.54 -2.99
C ASP A 55 12.73 7.16 -4.40
N ASP A 56 11.77 6.95 -5.29
CA ASP A 56 11.82 7.41 -6.68
C ASP A 56 10.62 8.27 -7.12
N ARG A 57 9.68 8.54 -6.19
CA ARG A 57 8.44 9.29 -6.43
C ARG A 57 7.50 8.66 -7.46
N SER A 58 7.72 7.41 -7.85
CA SER A 58 6.80 6.66 -8.70
C SER A 58 5.51 6.33 -7.95
N TYR A 59 4.48 5.95 -8.73
CA TYR A 59 3.17 5.58 -8.20
C TYR A 59 2.93 4.09 -8.31
N GLY A 60 2.20 3.53 -7.36
CA GLY A 60 1.83 2.12 -7.33
C GLY A 60 0.37 1.93 -6.90
N CYS A 61 -0.19 0.79 -7.27
CA CYS A 61 -1.46 0.31 -6.76
C CYS A 61 -1.28 -1.17 -6.42
N ILE A 62 -1.39 -1.51 -5.14
CA ILE A 62 -1.10 -2.85 -4.63
C ILE A 62 -2.27 -3.37 -3.78
N PRO A 63 -2.48 -4.69 -3.67
CA PRO A 63 -3.41 -5.22 -2.69
C PRO A 63 -2.96 -4.84 -1.27
N TYR A 64 -3.91 -4.55 -0.38
CA TYR A 64 -3.63 -4.19 1.01
C TYR A 64 -2.74 -5.22 1.73
N GLU A 65 -2.85 -6.51 1.39
CA GLU A 65 -2.02 -7.59 1.94
C GLU A 65 -0.50 -7.40 1.71
N GLN A 66 -0.10 -6.55 0.76
CA GLN A 66 1.30 -6.20 0.54
C GLN A 66 1.79 -5.05 1.43
N VAL A 67 0.91 -4.38 2.18
CA VAL A 67 1.29 -3.44 3.23
C VAL A 67 1.75 -4.23 4.46
N THR A 68 2.99 -4.01 4.90
CA THR A 68 3.59 -4.78 5.99
C THR A 68 3.64 -4.04 7.31
N GLU A 69 3.73 -2.72 7.28
CA GLU A 69 3.84 -1.89 8.47
C GLU A 69 3.33 -0.48 8.17
N VAL A 70 2.66 0.13 9.14
CA VAL A 70 2.32 1.55 9.15
C VAL A 70 3.35 2.25 10.02
N CYS A 71 4.04 3.24 9.47
CA CYS A 71 4.97 4.04 10.23
C CYS A 71 4.19 5.03 11.08
N ASP A 72 4.17 4.81 12.39
CA ASP A 72 3.72 5.82 13.34
C ASP A 72 4.76 6.96 13.36
N GLU A 73 4.38 8.16 12.94
CA GLU A 73 5.17 9.38 13.16
C GLU A 73 5.23 9.79 14.65
N SER A 74 5.04 8.84 15.57
CA SER A 74 5.18 9.02 17.02
C SER A 74 6.64 9.20 17.47
N PHE A 75 7.62 9.19 16.56
CA PHE A 75 8.98 9.59 16.90
C PHE A 75 9.02 11.11 17.09
N SER A 76 9.01 11.47 18.36
CA SER A 76 8.97 12.82 18.93
C SER A 76 10.11 13.71 18.45
N GLU A 77 9.84 15.02 18.49
CA GLU A 77 10.72 16.18 18.24
C GLU A 77 12.13 16.08 18.86
#